data_AF-A0A3D0MQB5-F1
#
_entry.id   AF-A0A3D0MQB5-F1
#
_cell.length_a   1.000
_cell.length_b   1.000
_cell.length_c   1.000
_cell.angle_alpha   90.00
_cell.angle_beta   90.00
_cell.angle_gamma   90.00
#
_symmetry.space_group_name_H-M   'P 1'
#
loop_
_entity.id
_entity.type
_entity.pdbx_description
1 polymer ?
#
loop_
_entity_poly.entity_id
_entity_poly.type
_entity_poly.pdbx_seq_one_letter_code
_entity_poly.pdbx_strand_id
1 'polypeptide(L)'
;AMVETRERIKKILEENGPDLDEGRIAQEIALMADKWDISEELTRAESHIKKFQSILKSSESEGRKMDFLIQEMNREINTIGSKVTDSDIRWLVVEAKTALERIREQVQNVE
;
A
#
# COMPACT_ATOMS: atom_id res chain seq x y z
N ALA A 1 13.07 11.19 -0.67
CA ALA A 1 11.70 11.40 -0.15
C ALA A 1 11.69 12.08 1.23
N MET A 2 11.64 11.39 2.38
CA MET A 2 11.48 12.08 3.69
C MET A 2 12.63 13.06 4.06
N VAL A 3 13.88 12.70 3.79
CA VAL A 3 15.05 13.59 4.06
C VAL A 3 14.94 14.87 3.22
N GLU A 4 14.52 14.72 1.97
CA GLU A 4 14.33 15.80 0.99
C GLU A 4 13.15 16.70 1.36
N THR A 5 12.04 16.10 1.84
CA THR A 5 10.90 16.83 2.40
C THR A 5 11.31 17.60 3.65
N ARG A 6 12.13 17.03 4.52
CA ARG A 6 12.63 17.69 5.73
C ARG A 6 13.52 18.89 5.39
N GLU A 7 14.43 18.76 4.43
CA GLU A 7 15.25 19.88 3.97
C GLU A 7 14.43 20.98 3.31
N ARG A 8 13.42 20.60 2.51
CA ARG A 8 12.52 21.55 1.86
C ARG A 8 11.64 22.29 2.87
N ILE A 9 11.14 21.60 3.90
CA ILE A 9 10.45 22.21 5.03
C ILE A 9 11.40 23.17 5.74
N LYS A 10 12.60 22.72 6.13
CA LYS A 10 13.59 23.56 6.81
C LYS A 10 13.89 24.86 6.03
N LYS A 11 14.07 24.76 4.71
CA LYS A 11 14.29 25.92 3.83
C LYS A 11 13.10 26.88 3.82
N ILE A 12 11.87 26.36 3.73
CA ILE A 12 10.64 27.18 3.82
C ILE A 12 10.55 27.87 5.19
N LEU A 13 10.92 27.19 6.27
CA LEU A 13 10.92 27.77 7.61
C LEU A 13 11.96 28.90 7.75
N GLU A 14 13.16 28.69 7.22
CA GLU A 14 14.23 29.69 7.18
C GLU A 14 13.85 30.93 6.33
N GLU A 15 13.08 30.73 5.24
CA GLU A 15 12.62 31.80 4.35
C GLU A 15 11.43 32.62 4.89
N ASN A 16 10.60 32.05 5.78
CA ASN A 16 9.36 32.69 6.27
C ASN A 16 9.44 33.27 7.71
N GLY A 17 10.58 33.11 8.39
CA GLY A 17 10.89 33.84 9.63
C GLY A 17 10.45 33.16 10.94
N PRO A 18 10.79 33.78 12.10
CA PRO A 18 10.73 33.17 13.45
C PRO A 18 9.33 32.99 14.07
N ASP A 19 8.26 33.39 13.37
CA ASP A 19 6.85 33.30 13.86
C ASP A 19 6.15 31.98 13.48
N LEU A 20 6.91 31.01 12.96
CA LEU A 20 6.40 29.69 12.64
C LEU A 20 6.26 28.83 13.90
N ASP A 21 5.02 28.50 14.25
CA ASP A 21 4.70 27.59 15.35
C ASP A 21 5.21 26.16 15.02
N GLU A 22 6.34 25.79 15.64
CA GLU A 22 6.95 24.47 15.52
C GLU A 22 5.99 23.34 15.91
N GLY A 23 5.10 23.58 16.87
CA GLY A 23 4.07 22.62 17.28
C GLY A 23 3.05 22.37 16.17
N ARG A 24 2.64 23.43 15.46
CA ARG A 24 1.76 23.29 14.29
C ARG A 24 2.44 22.52 13.16
N ILE A 25 3.71 22.78 12.90
CA ILE A 25 4.48 22.07 11.85
C ILE A 25 4.62 20.60 12.19
N ALA A 26 4.97 20.26 13.43
CA ALA A 26 5.07 18.87 13.87
C ALA A 26 3.72 18.14 13.72
N GLN A 27 2.62 18.81 14.03
CA GLN A 27 1.28 18.27 13.84
C GLN A 27 0.97 17.99 12.36
N GLU A 28 1.25 18.93 11.46
CA GLU A 28 1.04 18.74 10.01
C GLU A 28 1.90 17.60 9.46
N ILE A 29 3.17 17.50 9.89
CA ILE A 29 4.07 16.40 9.51
C ILE A 29 3.51 15.05 9.97
N ALA A 30 3.01 14.97 11.22
CA ALA A 30 2.42 13.74 11.74
C ALA A 30 1.17 13.33 10.92
N LEU A 31 0.28 14.29 10.62
CA LEU A 31 -0.90 14.04 9.79
C LEU A 31 -0.54 13.58 8.37
N MET A 32 0.51 14.16 7.79
CA MET A 32 1.01 13.74 6.47
C MET A 32 1.64 12.34 6.51
N ALA A 33 2.40 12.03 7.56
CA ALA A 33 3.00 10.71 7.75
C ALA A 33 1.92 9.63 7.86
N ASP A 34 0.91 9.83 8.69
CA ASP A 34 -0.23 8.93 8.82
C ASP A 34 -0.99 8.74 7.50
N LYS A 35 -1.11 9.81 6.71
CA LYS A 35 -1.78 9.77 5.40
C LYS A 35 -1.00 8.97 4.35
N TRP A 36 0.33 8.96 4.42
CA TRP A 36 1.20 8.27 3.46
C TRP A 36 1.65 6.89 3.93
N ASP A 37 1.43 6.54 5.20
CA ASP A 37 1.82 5.24 5.72
C ASP A 37 1.00 4.10 5.09
N ILE A 38 1.72 3.18 4.46
CA ILE A 38 1.19 1.97 3.81
C ILE A 38 1.66 0.68 4.50
N SER A 39 2.31 0.79 5.65
CA SER A 39 2.97 -0.34 6.33
C SER A 39 1.97 -1.44 6.70
N GLU A 40 0.76 -1.05 7.11
CA GLU A 40 -0.29 -1.99 7.48
C GLU A 40 -0.81 -2.75 6.25
N GLU A 41 -1.06 -2.06 5.14
CA GLU A 41 -1.51 -2.67 3.88
C GLU A 41 -0.48 -3.68 3.35
N LEU A 42 0.81 -3.34 3.40
CA LEU A 42 1.89 -4.25 3.00
C LEU A 42 1.92 -5.51 3.86
N THR A 43 1.80 -5.35 5.17
CA THR A 43 1.78 -6.47 6.13
C THR A 43 0.57 -7.38 5.90
N ARG A 44 -0.62 -6.79 5.70
CA ARG A 44 -1.86 -7.55 5.40
C ARG A 44 -1.74 -8.28 4.06
N ALA A 45 -1.31 -7.60 3.00
CA ALA A 45 -1.10 -8.21 1.69
C ALA A 45 -0.14 -9.41 1.76
N GLU A 46 0.99 -9.28 2.46
CA GLU A 46 1.95 -10.37 2.65
C GLU A 46 1.32 -11.57 3.38
N SER A 47 0.50 -11.31 4.40
CA SER A 47 -0.24 -12.35 5.13
C SER A 47 -1.22 -13.09 4.21
N HIS A 48 -1.99 -12.36 3.38
CA HIS A 48 -2.90 -12.95 2.39
C HIS A 48 -2.16 -13.80 1.35
N ILE A 49 -1.02 -13.32 0.84
CA ILE A 49 -0.16 -14.08 -0.09
C ILE A 49 0.33 -15.38 0.54
N LYS A 50 0.83 -15.33 1.78
CA LYS A 50 1.28 -16.53 2.52
C LYS A 50 0.15 -17.53 2.67
N LYS A 51 -1.07 -17.06 3.00
CA LYS A 51 -2.23 -17.94 3.13
C LYS A 51 -2.64 -18.54 1.77
N PHE A 52 -2.63 -17.75 0.71
CA PHE A 52 -2.92 -18.19 -0.66
C PHE A 52 -1.96 -19.30 -1.09
N GLN A 53 -0.65 -19.11 -0.86
CA GLN A 53 0.38 -20.11 -1.14
C GLN A 53 0.22 -21.39 -0.31
N SER A 54 -0.30 -21.30 0.92
CA SER A 54 -0.59 -22.48 1.74
C SER A 54 -1.74 -23.32 1.17
N ILE A 55 -2.76 -22.65 0.61
CA ILE A 55 -3.92 -23.32 0.00
C ILE A 55 -3.49 -24.00 -1.31
N LEU A 56 -2.68 -23.34 -2.14
CA LEU A 56 -2.13 -23.93 -3.37
C LEU A 56 -1.35 -25.25 -3.14
N LYS A 57 -0.83 -25.46 -1.93
CA LYS A 57 -0.07 -26.68 -1.57
C LYS A 57 -0.93 -27.73 -0.87
N SER A 58 -2.18 -27.42 -0.55
CA SER A 58 -3.08 -28.38 0.07
C SER A 58 -3.59 -29.37 -0.97
N SER A 59 -4.02 -30.55 -0.52
CA SER A 59 -4.69 -31.55 -1.37
C SER A 59 -6.18 -31.28 -1.56
N GLU A 60 -6.71 -30.20 -0.96
CA GLU A 60 -8.13 -29.84 -1.01
C GLU A 60 -8.34 -28.73 -2.05
N SER A 61 -9.35 -28.89 -2.90
CA SER A 61 -9.76 -27.80 -3.79
C SER A 61 -10.53 -26.76 -2.99
N GLU A 62 -9.95 -25.57 -2.83
CA GLU A 62 -10.54 -24.48 -2.06
C GLU A 62 -10.69 -23.18 -2.90
N GLY A 63 -11.17 -23.29 -4.15
CA GLY A 63 -11.34 -22.17 -5.08
C GLY A 63 -12.03 -20.94 -4.47
N ARG A 64 -13.17 -21.14 -3.81
CA ARG A 64 -13.87 -20.05 -3.08
C ARG A 64 -13.04 -19.33 -2.01
N LYS A 65 -12.16 -20.03 -1.29
CA LYS A 65 -11.27 -19.40 -0.29
C LYS A 65 -10.14 -18.64 -0.98
N MET A 66 -9.63 -19.15 -2.10
CA MET A 66 -8.66 -18.46 -2.94
C MET A 66 -9.24 -17.16 -3.50
N ASP A 67 -10.48 -17.19 -4.00
CA ASP A 67 -11.21 -16.01 -4.48
C ASP A 67 -11.37 -14.95 -3.39
N PHE A 68 -11.70 -15.35 -2.16
CA PHE A 68 -11.76 -14.42 -1.03
C PHE A 68 -10.40 -13.76 -0.76
N LEU A 69 -9.31 -14.54 -0.75
CA LEU A 69 -7.96 -13.97 -0.54
C LEU A 69 -7.55 -13.02 -1.66
N ILE A 70 -7.93 -13.30 -2.91
CA ILE A 70 -7.68 -12.40 -4.04
C ILE A 70 -8.42 -11.07 -3.85
N GLN A 71 -9.67 -11.11 -3.38
CA GLN A 71 -10.43 -9.90 -3.08
C GLN A 71 -9.77 -9.07 -1.96
N GLU A 72 -9.34 -9.72 -0.88
CA GLU A 72 -8.64 -9.03 0.21
C GLU A 72 -7.30 -8.44 -0.26
N MET A 73 -6.50 -9.18 -1.04
CA MET A 73 -5.27 -8.63 -1.65
C MET A 73 -5.58 -7.42 -2.54
N ASN A 74 -6.65 -7.46 -3.34
CA ASN A 74 -7.04 -6.35 -4.18
C ASN A 74 -7.43 -5.12 -3.33
N ARG A 75 -8.13 -5.32 -2.20
CA ARG A 75 -8.42 -4.24 -1.24
C ARG A 75 -7.15 -3.59 -0.72
N GLU A 76 -6.13 -4.37 -0.33
CA GLU A 76 -4.86 -3.81 0.16
C GLU A 76 -4.13 -3.00 -0.93
N ILE A 77 -4.05 -3.54 -2.15
CA ILE A 77 -3.41 -2.85 -3.28
C ILE A 77 -4.15 -1.56 -3.66
N ASN A 78 -5.48 -1.51 -3.55
CA ASN A 78 -6.25 -0.29 -3.77
C ASN A 78 -5.94 0.79 -2.72
N THR A 79 -5.82 0.40 -1.46
CA THR A 79 -5.49 1.34 -0.37
C THR A 79 -4.07 1.88 -0.52
N ILE A 80 -3.11 1.04 -0.92
CA ILE A 80 -1.75 1.50 -1.27
C ILE A 80 -1.82 2.52 -2.41
N GLY A 81 -2.56 2.22 -3.48
CA GLY A 81 -2.71 3.11 -4.63
C GLY A 81 -3.36 4.46 -4.31
N SER A 82 -4.21 4.54 -3.29
CA SER A 82 -4.86 5.80 -2.89
C SER A 82 -3.98 6.66 -1.97
N LYS A 83 -3.09 6.04 -1.20
CA LYS A 83 -2.14 6.72 -0.29
C LYS A 83 -0.85 7.19 -1.01
N VAL A 84 -0.50 6.58 -2.14
CA VAL A 84 0.78 6.86 -2.82
C VAL A 84 0.65 7.82 -4.03
N THR A 85 1.51 8.83 -4.04
CA THR A 85 1.63 9.82 -5.12
C THR A 85 2.80 9.58 -6.06
N ASP A 86 3.78 8.76 -5.65
CA ASP A 86 4.95 8.41 -6.43
C ASP A 86 4.57 7.61 -7.69
N SER A 87 5.10 8.00 -8.85
CA SER A 87 4.77 7.40 -10.14
C SER A 87 5.23 5.96 -10.26
N ASP A 88 6.37 5.62 -9.68
CA ASP A 88 6.96 4.29 -9.81
C ASP A 88 6.16 3.29 -8.97
N ILE A 89 5.77 3.71 -7.75
CA ILE A 89 4.87 2.90 -6.92
C ILE A 89 3.48 2.77 -7.55
N ARG A 90 2.97 3.81 -8.22
CA ARG A 90 1.71 3.71 -8.96
C ARG A 90 1.77 2.67 -10.08
N TRP A 91 2.90 2.55 -10.78
CA TRP A 91 3.09 1.49 -11.77
C TRP A 91 3.10 0.11 -11.12
N LEU A 92 3.77 -0.06 -9.98
CA LEU A 92 3.74 -1.32 -9.22
C LEU A 92 2.32 -1.71 -8.77
N VAL A 93 1.50 -0.73 -8.37
CA VAL A 93 0.08 -0.96 -8.03
C VAL A 93 -0.70 -1.47 -9.23
N VAL A 94 -0.48 -0.92 -10.43
CA VAL A 94 -1.11 -1.38 -11.67
C VAL A 94 -0.69 -2.81 -11.99
N GLU A 95 0.61 -3.10 -11.95
CA GLU A 95 1.14 -4.45 -12.20
C GLU A 95 0.56 -5.48 -11.21
N ALA A 96 0.49 -5.14 -9.92
CA ALA A 96 -0.08 -6.00 -8.90
C ALA A 96 -1.57 -6.30 -9.19
N LYS A 97 -2.35 -5.31 -9.60
CA LYS A 97 -3.76 -5.51 -10.00
C LYS A 97 -3.89 -6.42 -11.21
N THR A 98 -3.05 -6.22 -12.22
CA THR A 98 -3.03 -7.10 -13.41
C THR A 98 -2.66 -8.53 -13.04
N ALA A 99 -1.68 -8.72 -12.16
CA ALA A 99 -1.30 -10.05 -11.67
C ALA A 99 -2.45 -10.72 -10.89
N LEU A 100 -3.12 -9.99 -10.00
CA LEU A 100 -4.27 -10.50 -9.24
C LEU A 100 -5.43 -10.91 -10.16
N GLU A 101 -5.73 -10.13 -11.19
CA GLU A 101 -6.78 -10.46 -12.16
C GLU A 101 -6.45 -11.75 -12.93
N ARG A 102 -5.20 -11.88 -13.41
CA ARG A 102 -4.75 -13.11 -14.08
C ARG A 102 -4.83 -14.32 -13.15
N ILE A 103 -4.47 -14.16 -11.88
CA ILE A 103 -4.59 -15.24 -10.89
C ILE A 103 -6.06 -15.60 -10.67
N ARG A 104 -6.96 -14.62 -10.59
CA ARG A 104 -8.40 -14.84 -10.43
C ARG A 104 -8.98 -15.64 -11.59
N GLU A 105 -8.66 -15.26 -12.83
CA GLU A 105 -9.08 -16.01 -14.01
C GLU A 105 -8.61 -17.46 -13.96
N GLN A 106 -7.37 -17.70 -13.51
CA GLN A 106 -6.87 -19.07 -13.35
C GLN A 106 -7.67 -19.83 -12.31
N VAL A 107 -7.89 -19.26 -11.11
CA VAL A 107 -8.66 -19.90 -10.03
C VAL A 107 -10.05 -20.31 -10.50
N GLN A 108 -10.75 -19.44 -11.24
CA GLN A 108 -12.09 -19.71 -11.77
C GLN A 108 -12.11 -20.76 -12.88
N ASN A 109 -11.00 -20.94 -13.61
CA ASN A 109 -10.89 -21.96 -14.66
C ASN A 109 -10.57 -23.37 -14.11
N VAL A 110 -10.15 -23.49 -12.84
CA VAL A 110 -9.86 -24.80 -12.20
C VAL A 110 -10.97 -25.28 -11.27
N GLU A 111 -11.97 -24.45 -10.98
CA GLU A 111 -13.25 -24.87 -10.36
C GLU A 111 -14.10 -25.71 -11.32
#